data_AF-A0A7X3R6V1-F1
#
_entry.id   AF-A0A7X3R6V1-F1
#
_cell.length_a   1.000
_cell.length_b   1.000
_cell.length_c   1.000
_cell.angle_alpha   90.00
_cell.angle_beta   90.00
_cell.angle_gamma   90.00
#
_symmetry.space_group_name_H-M   'P 1'
#
loop_
_entity.id
_entity.type
_entity.pdbx_description
1 polymer ?
#
loop_
_entity_poly.entity_id
_entity_poly.type
_entity_poly.pdbx_seq_one_letter_code
_entity_poly.pdbx_strand_id
1 'polypeptide(L)' 'MDVYTYSEARQHLSSLLDEAESTGKVIIRRKDGRRYAVVPELSPVSPLDIPTVETSITVKEVVKLVRRQRVRGKKRGSE' A
#
# COMPACT_ATOMS: atom_id res chain seq x y z
N MET A 1 -14.89 16.07 -9.84
CA MET A 1 -13.51 16.62 -9.76
C MET A 1 -13.66 17.97 -9.13
N ASP A 2 -13.53 17.97 -7.83
CA ASP A 2 -14.05 19.03 -6.99
C ASP A 2 -12.88 19.94 -6.62
N VAL A 3 -13.07 21.23 -6.89
CA VAL A 3 -12.04 22.26 -6.77
C VAL A 3 -12.39 23.13 -5.58
N TYR A 4 -11.64 22.96 -4.50
CA TYR A 4 -11.82 23.73 -3.28
C TYR A 4 -10.89 24.94 -3.26
N THR A 5 -11.32 26.02 -2.65
CA THR A 5 -10.42 27.11 -2.27
C THR A 5 -9.60 26.71 -1.05
N TYR A 6 -8.44 27.38 -0.87
CA TYR A 6 -7.62 27.18 0.33
C TYR A 6 -8.40 27.38 1.65
N SER A 7 -9.32 28.35 1.70
CA SER A 7 -10.11 28.61 2.90
C SER A 7 -11.10 27.48 3.20
N GLU A 8 -11.80 26.97 2.18
CA GLU A 8 -12.73 25.84 2.31
C GLU A 8 -11.99 24.57 2.73
N ALA A 9 -10.86 24.28 2.08
CA ALA A 9 -10.02 23.12 2.42
C ALA A 9 -9.52 23.17 3.87
N ARG A 10 -9.24 24.36 4.40
CA ARG A 10 -8.82 24.54 5.80
C ARG A 10 -9.97 24.36 6.79
N GLN A 11 -11.19 24.78 6.44
CA GLN A 11 -12.36 24.67 7.30
C GLN A 11 -12.92 23.24 7.32
N HIS A 12 -12.83 22.52 6.21
CA HIS A 12 -13.44 21.21 6.00
C HIS A 12 -12.42 20.15 5.59
N LEU A 13 -11.25 20.14 6.24
CA LEU A 13 -10.16 19.24 5.86
C LEU A 13 -10.54 17.76 5.94
N SER A 14 -11.32 17.35 6.95
CA SER A 14 -11.75 15.95 7.10
C SER A 14 -12.59 15.49 5.91
N SER A 15 -13.64 16.23 5.57
CA SER A 15 -14.52 15.89 4.44
C SER A 15 -13.78 15.90 3.11
N LEU A 16 -12.80 16.80 2.95
CA LEU A 16 -11.93 16.82 1.78
C LEU A 16 -11.08 15.56 1.67
N LEU A 17 -10.56 15.04 2.80
CA LEU A 17 -9.80 13.79 2.82
C LEU A 17 -10.68 12.58 2.50
N ASP A 18 -11.90 12.51 3.07
CA ASP A 18 -12.87 11.45 2.76
C ASP A 18 -13.25 11.46 1.27
N GLU A 19 -13.41 12.65 0.69
CA GLU A 19 -13.66 12.82 -0.73
C GLU A 19 -12.44 12.42 -1.58
N ALA A 20 -11.23 12.77 -1.15
CA ALA A 20 -10.01 12.35 -1.82
C ALA A 20 -9.80 10.83 -1.75
N GLU A 21 -10.22 10.17 -0.67
CA GLU A 21 -10.18 8.72 -0.54
C GLU A 21 -11.20 8.03 -1.47
N SER A 22 -12.43 8.57 -1.57
CA SER A 22 -13.48 8.00 -2.41
C SER A 22 -13.32 8.28 -3.91
N THR A 23 -12.92 9.50 -4.28
CA THR A 23 -12.72 9.89 -5.70
C THR A 23 -11.29 9.68 -6.18
N GLY A 24 -10.35 9.45 -5.27
CA GLY A 24 -8.92 9.30 -5.55
C GLY A 24 -8.16 10.61 -5.75
N LYS A 25 -8.83 11.77 -5.87
CA LYS A 25 -8.17 13.06 -6.08
C LYS A 25 -9.07 14.26 -5.85
N VAL A 26 -8.58 15.21 -5.06
CA VAL A 26 -9.20 16.54 -4.90
C VAL A 26 -8.19 17.64 -5.24
N ILE A 27 -8.66 18.78 -5.77
CA ILE A 27 -7.79 19.94 -6.07
C ILE A 27 -8.08 21.09 -5.11
N ILE A 28 -7.01 21.66 -4.55
CA ILE A 28 -7.03 22.89 -3.76
C ILE A 28 -6.44 24.03 -4.59
N ARG A 29 -7.22 25.10 -4.81
CA ARG A 29 -6.81 26.33 -5.48
C ARG A 29 -6.50 27.42 -4.46
N ARG A 30 -5.29 27.97 -4.52
CA ARG A 30 -4.88 29.15 -3.74
C ARG A 30 -5.21 30.44 -4.50
N LYS A 31 -5.29 31.57 -3.77
CA LYS A 31 -5.59 32.90 -4.33
C LYS A 31 -4.56 33.37 -5.36
N ASP A 32 -3.33 32.88 -5.27
CA ASP A 32 -2.24 33.14 -6.23
C ASP A 32 -2.35 32.33 -7.53
N GLY A 33 -3.43 31.58 -7.71
CA GLY A 33 -3.68 30.75 -8.90
C GLY A 33 -3.00 29.39 -8.86
N ARG A 34 -2.14 29.11 -7.86
CA ARG A 34 -1.52 27.79 -7.71
C ARG A 34 -2.57 26.76 -7.35
N ARG A 35 -2.42 25.56 -7.91
CA ARG A 35 -3.28 24.41 -7.65
C ARG A 35 -2.45 23.30 -7.06
N TYR A 36 -2.97 22.68 -6.02
CA TYR A 36 -2.39 21.52 -5.36
C TYR A 36 -3.38 20.37 -5.47
N ALA A 37 -2.87 19.15 -5.63
CA ALA A 37 -3.69 17.96 -5.59
C ALA A 37 -3.51 17.29 -4.23
N VAL A 38 -4.62 16.91 -3.61
CA VAL A 38 -4.65 15.96 -2.50
C VAL A 38 -5.02 14.62 -3.11
N VAL A 39 -4.11 13.66 -2.95
CA VAL A 39 -4.30 12.28 -3.38
C VAL A 39 -4.05 11.40 -2.16
N PRO A 40 -4.84 10.34 -1.96
CA PRO A 40 -4.59 9.39 -0.89
C PRO A 40 -3.22 8.75 -1.13
N GLU A 41 -2.38 8.77 -0.10
CA GLU A 41 -1.15 8.03 -0.13
C GLU A 41 -1.49 6.55 0.05
N LEU A 42 -1.27 5.76 -0.99
CA LEU A 42 -1.35 4.32 -0.86
C LEU A 42 -0.16 3.88 0.00
N SER A 43 -0.45 3.39 1.20
CA SER A 43 0.55 2.72 2.02
C SER A 43 1.23 1.64 1.16
N PRO A 44 2.57 1.61 1.09
CA PRO A 44 3.26 0.55 0.38
C PRO A 44 2.80 -0.76 0.99
N VAL A 45 2.14 -1.57 0.17
CA VAL A 45 1.69 -2.91 0.57
C VAL A 45 2.89 -3.66 1.11
N SER A 46 2.66 -4.50 2.13
CA SER A 46 3.72 -5.30 2.72
C SER A 46 4.52 -5.97 1.58
N PRO A 47 5.85 -6.02 1.63
CA PRO A 47 6.63 -6.74 0.63
C PRO A 47 6.29 -8.25 0.60
N LEU A 48 5.55 -8.74 1.60
CA LEU A 48 5.02 -10.09 1.68
C LEU A 48 3.56 -10.20 1.18
N ASP A 49 2.90 -9.08 0.88
CA ASP A 49 1.58 -9.04 0.25
C ASP A 49 1.72 -9.24 -1.25
N ILE A 50 1.92 -10.51 -1.62
CA ILE A 50 2.03 -10.97 -2.99
C ILE A 50 0.80 -11.81 -3.36
N PRO A 51 0.34 -11.76 -4.63
CA PRO A 51 -0.73 -12.64 -5.09
C PRO A 51 -0.42 -14.12 -4.83
N THR A 52 -1.49 -14.90 -4.63
CA THR A 52 -1.36 -16.36 -4.46
C THR A 52 -0.88 -17.00 -5.76
N VAL A 53 0.00 -18.00 -5.65
CA VAL A 53 0.44 -18.82 -6.79
C VAL A 53 -0.41 -20.09 -6.82
N GLU A 54 -1.17 -20.29 -7.89
CA GLU A 54 -1.89 -21.55 -8.10
C GLU A 54 -0.91 -22.67 -8.47
N THR A 55 -0.91 -23.74 -7.69
CA THR A 55 -0.01 -24.88 -7.89
C THR A 55 -0.65 -26.17 -7.40
N SER A 56 -0.31 -27.29 -8.03
CA SER A 56 -0.79 -28.62 -7.68
C SER A 56 0.02 -29.28 -6.54
N ILE A 57 0.84 -28.51 -5.81
CA ILE A 57 1.70 -29.04 -4.75
C ILE A 57 0.88 -29.46 -3.53
N THR A 58 1.25 -30.59 -2.93
CA THR A 58 0.60 -31.08 -1.71
C THR A 58 1.22 -30.50 -0.46
N VAL A 59 0.44 -30.43 0.63
CA VAL A 59 0.94 -30.00 1.96
C VAL A 59 2.15 -30.82 2.41
N LYS A 60 2.16 -32.14 2.13
CA LYS A 60 3.27 -33.04 2.48
C LYS A 60 4.58 -32.63 1.80
N GLU A 61 4.51 -32.21 0.53
CA GLU A 61 5.67 -31.75 -0.23
C GLU A 61 6.22 -30.43 0.30
N VAL A 62 5.35 -29.47 0.63
CA VAL A 62 5.74 -28.19 1.25
C VAL A 62 6.49 -28.43 2.56
N VAL A 63 5.94 -29.27 3.45
CA VAL A 63 6.58 -29.60 4.73
C VAL A 63 7.94 -30.27 4.52
N LYS A 64 8.04 -31.19 3.55
CA LYS A 64 9.31 -31.86 3.19
C LYS A 64 10.35 -30.84 2.69
N LEU A 65 9.95 -29.89 1.84
CA LEU A 65 10.79 -28.80 1.34
C LEU A 65 11.34 -27.92 2.47
N VAL A 66 10.47 -27.45 3.37
CA VAL A 66 10.86 -26.61 4.51
C VAL A 66 11.83 -27.33 5.44
N ARG A 67 11.56 -28.60 5.77
CA ARG A 67 12.47 -29.43 6.59
C ARG A 67 13.85 -29.54 5.95
N ARG A 68 13.90 -29.82 4.64
CA ARG A 68 15.16 -29.89 3.89
C ARG A 68 15.96 -28.59 3.93
N GLN A 69 15.30 -27.43 3.80
CA GLN A 69 15.98 -26.13 3.86
C GLN A 69 16.55 -25.82 5.24
N ARG A 70 15.79 -26.09 6.32
CA ARG A 70 16.27 -25.89 7.71
C ARG A 70 17.49 -26.76 8.03
N VAL A 71 17.51 -28.01 7.56
CA VAL A 71 18.66 -28.91 7.73
C VAL A 71 19.90 -28.40 6.99
N ARG A 72 19.72 -27.82 5.80
CA ARG A 72 20.83 -27.24 5.01
C ARG A 72 21.40 -25.97 5.65
N GLY A 73 20.57 -25.12 6.24
CA GLY A 73 21.02 -23.93 6.96
C GLY A 73 21.91 -24.27 8.17
N LYS A 74 21.61 -25.36 8.87
CA LYS A 74 22.38 -25.81 10.05
C LYS A 74 23.79 -26.30 9.71
N LYS A 75 24.02 -26.84 8.51
CA LYS A 75 25.35 -27.27 8.04
C LYS A 75 26.28 -26.11 7.66
N ARG A 76 25.76 -24.90 7.46
CA ARG A 76 26.55 -23.71 7.06
C ARG A 76 27.06 -22.85 8.22
N GLY A 77 26.57 -23.08 9.44
CA GLY A 77 27.00 -22.37 10.66
C GLY A 77 27.86 -23.22 11.59
N SER A 78 28.48 -24.28 11.07
CA SER A 78 29.35 -25.20 11.82
C SER A 78 30.70 -25.36 11.10
N GLU A 79 31.25 -24.24 10.65
CA GLU A 79 32.63 -24.08 10.16
C GLU A 79 33.19 -22.78 10.76
#